data_AF-A0A851N5M9-F1
#
_entry.id   AF-A0A851N5M9-F1
#
_cell.length_a   1.000
_cell.length_b   1.000
_cell.length_c   1.000
_cell.angle_alpha   90.00
_cell.angle_beta   90.00
_cell.angle_gamma   90.00
#
_symmetry.space_group_name_H-M   'P 1'
#
loop_
_entity.id
_entity.type
_entity.pdbx_description
1 polymer ?
#
loop_
_entity_poly.entity_id
_entity_poly.type
_entity_poly.pdbx_seq_one_letter_code
_entity_poly.pdbx_strand_id
1 'polypeptide(L)'
;SYTAASGACGRRRGSLAWLSGEPELLALLGLLAEAAVPTPALLWVGLKRNASACTHAEHPLRGFTWEAVGGETAPREVPAALGRWVKEPVRSCLIARCAGLHLAATPESSPSWGWKE
;
A
#
# COMPACT_ATOMS: atom_id res chain seq x y z
N SER A 1 8.79 -4.57 -10.16
CA SER A 1 7.95 -5.56 -9.45
C SER A 1 8.11 -5.37 -7.96
N TYR A 2 7.19 -5.92 -7.15
CA TYR A 2 7.27 -5.86 -5.69
C TYR A 2 8.59 -6.39 -5.14
N THR A 3 9.01 -7.59 -5.57
CA THR A 3 10.26 -8.23 -5.13
C THR A 3 11.49 -7.36 -5.41
N ALA A 4 11.53 -6.70 -6.58
CA ALA A 4 12.64 -5.81 -6.93
C ALA A 4 12.68 -4.56 -6.03
N ALA A 5 11.51 -3.98 -5.72
CA ALA A 5 11.40 -2.83 -4.84
C ALA A 5 11.79 -3.18 -3.39
N SER A 6 11.25 -4.29 -2.86
CA SER A 6 11.62 -4.81 -1.54
C SER A 6 13.12 -5.10 -1.44
N GLY A 7 13.70 -5.77 -2.44
CA GLY A 7 15.15 -6.02 -2.49
C GLY A 7 15.98 -4.73 -2.56
N ALA A 8 15.50 -3.68 -3.24
CA ALA A 8 16.18 -2.39 -3.30
C ALA A 8 16.20 -1.67 -1.94
N CYS A 9 15.08 -1.70 -1.19
CA CYS A 9 15.02 -1.18 0.17
C CYS A 9 15.91 -1.99 1.13
N GLY A 10 15.86 -3.31 1.03
CA GLY A 10 16.68 -4.22 1.85
C GLY A 10 18.18 -3.96 1.72
N ARG A 11 18.68 -3.68 0.49
CA ARG A 11 20.09 -3.29 0.26
C ARG A 11 20.49 -2.00 0.99
N ARG A 12 19.53 -1.13 1.30
CA ARG A 12 19.73 0.10 2.06
C ARG A 12 19.46 -0.07 3.55
N ARG A 13 19.37 -1.31 4.04
CA ARG A 13 19.02 -1.67 5.44
C ARG A 13 17.64 -1.16 5.87
N GLY A 14 16.73 -0.99 4.92
CA GLY A 14 15.33 -0.63 5.18
C GLY A 14 14.36 -1.68 4.65
N SER A 15 13.08 -1.33 4.69
CA SER A 15 11.97 -2.12 4.17
C SER A 15 11.12 -1.26 3.22
N LEU A 16 10.12 -1.87 2.57
CA LEU A 16 9.07 -1.07 1.95
C LEU A 16 8.27 -0.39 3.07
N ALA A 17 7.97 0.90 2.89
CA ALA A 17 7.25 1.68 3.89
C ALA A 17 5.88 1.09 4.20
N TRP A 18 5.45 1.23 5.44
CA TRP A 18 4.09 0.94 5.92
C TRP A 18 3.48 2.23 6.48
N LEU A 19 2.17 2.26 6.67
CA LEU A 19 1.46 3.44 7.19
C LEU A 19 0.64 3.08 8.42
N SER A 20 0.84 3.84 9.49
CA SER A 20 0.12 3.75 10.77
C SER A 20 -1.28 4.34 10.74
N GLY A 21 -1.53 5.30 9.85
CA GLY A 21 -2.81 5.98 9.78
C GLY A 21 -2.86 7.06 8.71
N GLU A 22 -3.99 7.77 8.71
CA GLU A 22 -4.25 8.85 7.76
C GLU A 22 -3.25 10.01 7.82
N PRO A 23 -2.78 10.49 8.99
CA PRO A 23 -1.79 11.58 9.03
C PRO A 23 -0.49 11.24 8.27
N GLU A 24 -0.02 10.01 8.40
CA GLU A 24 1.20 9.54 7.73
C GLU A 24 0.98 9.39 6.21
N LEU A 25 -0.20 8.94 5.80
CA LEU A 25 -0.58 8.93 4.39
C LEU A 25 -0.59 10.34 3.80
N LEU A 26 -1.20 11.32 4.48
CA LEU A 26 -1.24 12.70 4.01
C LEU A 26 0.16 13.30 3.91
N ALA A 27 1.02 13.04 4.89
CA ALA A 27 2.42 13.46 4.84
C ALA A 27 3.17 12.83 3.65
N LEU A 28 2.98 11.54 3.41
CA LEU A 28 3.56 10.85 2.24
C LEU A 28 3.07 11.47 0.93
N LEU A 29 1.77 11.72 0.78
CA LEU A 29 1.22 12.35 -0.42
C LEU A 29 1.78 13.76 -0.65
N GLY A 30 1.97 14.55 0.42
CA GLY A 30 2.64 15.84 0.36
C GLY A 30 4.08 15.72 -0.15
N LEU A 31 4.87 14.79 0.40
CA LEU A 31 6.25 14.54 -0.03
C LEU A 31 6.33 14.13 -1.51
N LEU A 32 5.39 13.33 -2.01
CA LEU A 32 5.35 12.92 -3.41
C LEU A 32 4.99 14.07 -4.35
N ALA A 33 4.12 14.98 -3.91
CA ALA A 33 3.79 16.19 -4.65
C ALA A 33 4.99 17.15 -4.73
N GLU A 34 5.68 17.38 -3.61
CA GLU A 34 6.91 18.20 -3.55
C GLU A 34 8.04 17.61 -4.40
N ALA A 35 8.16 16.28 -4.41
CA ALA A 35 9.11 15.57 -5.27
C ALA A 35 8.71 15.56 -6.75
N ALA A 36 7.60 16.21 -7.13
CA ALA A 36 7.06 16.28 -8.47
C ALA A 36 6.97 14.90 -9.15
N VAL A 37 6.54 13.88 -8.40
CA VAL A 37 6.42 12.51 -8.92
C VAL A 37 5.45 12.51 -10.10
N PRO A 38 5.88 12.05 -11.30
CA PRO A 38 5.01 12.04 -12.48
C PRO A 38 3.78 11.17 -12.25
N THR A 39 2.60 11.71 -12.53
CA THR A 39 1.33 10.97 -12.45
C THR A 39 0.84 10.57 -13.85
N PRO A 40 0.21 9.38 -14.00
CA PRO A 40 -0.10 8.40 -12.97
C PRO A 40 1.14 7.61 -12.52
N ALA A 41 1.20 7.26 -11.23
CA ALA A 41 2.30 6.50 -10.63
C ALA A 41 1.79 5.33 -9.79
N LEU A 42 2.63 4.30 -9.66
CA LEU A 42 2.44 3.21 -8.71
C LEU A 42 3.69 3.05 -7.85
N LEU A 43 3.57 3.35 -6.56
CA LEU A 43 4.65 3.22 -5.59
C LEU A 43 4.45 1.95 -4.76
N TRP A 44 5.39 1.02 -4.80
CA TRP A 44 5.33 -0.17 -3.97
C TRP A 44 5.55 0.18 -2.50
N VAL A 45 4.63 -0.29 -1.65
CA VAL A 45 4.68 -0.18 -0.19
C VAL A 45 4.67 -1.58 0.41
N GLY A 46 4.87 -1.73 1.72
CA GLY A 46 4.90 -3.02 2.41
C GLY A 46 3.54 -3.73 2.48
N LEU A 47 2.55 -3.36 1.67
CA LEU A 47 1.20 -3.91 1.77
C LEU A 47 1.10 -5.24 1.01
N LYS A 48 0.81 -6.32 1.73
CA LYS A 48 0.78 -7.67 1.16
C LYS A 48 -0.28 -8.54 1.81
N ARG A 49 -0.92 -9.38 1.01
CA ARG A 49 -1.73 -10.51 1.46
C ARG A 49 -0.95 -11.79 1.16
N ASN A 50 -0.61 -12.55 2.19
CA ASN A 50 0.10 -13.82 2.03
C ASN A 50 -0.84 -14.90 1.46
N ALA A 51 -0.27 -15.99 0.93
CA ALA A 51 -1.04 -17.21 0.71
C ALA A 51 -1.64 -17.64 2.06
N SER A 52 -2.84 -18.25 2.03
CA SER A 52 -3.72 -18.55 3.18
C SER A 52 -4.40 -17.37 3.86
N ALA A 53 -4.06 -16.11 3.54
CA ALA A 53 -4.84 -14.95 3.95
C ALA A 53 -5.93 -14.65 2.91
N CYS A 54 -7.19 -14.67 3.34
CA CYS A 54 -8.34 -14.47 2.46
C CYS A 54 -8.61 -12.98 2.19
N THR A 55 -9.24 -12.68 1.06
CA THR A 55 -9.87 -11.37 0.83
C THR A 55 -11.14 -11.24 1.66
N HIS A 56 -11.19 -10.22 2.50
CA HIS A 56 -12.30 -9.92 3.41
C HIS A 56 -12.86 -8.53 3.08
N ALA A 57 -14.00 -8.45 2.38
CA ALA A 57 -14.57 -7.17 1.90
C ALA A 57 -14.87 -6.19 3.03
N GLU A 58 -15.20 -6.74 4.20
CA GLU A 58 -15.50 -6.08 5.46
C GLU A 58 -14.26 -5.48 6.15
N HIS A 59 -13.05 -5.94 5.82
CA HIS A 59 -11.82 -5.42 6.41
C HIS A 59 -11.31 -4.22 5.59
N PRO A 60 -10.80 -3.14 6.23
CA PRO A 60 -10.31 -1.94 5.53
C PRO A 60 -9.33 -2.25 4.40
N LEU A 61 -8.31 -3.07 4.66
CA LEU A 61 -7.31 -3.47 3.66
C LEU A 61 -7.61 -4.82 3.00
N ARG A 62 -8.84 -5.34 3.08
CA ARG A 62 -9.25 -6.55 2.34
C ARG A 62 -8.38 -7.78 2.59
N GLY A 63 -7.90 -7.93 3.82
CA GLY A 63 -7.00 -9.02 4.23
C GLY A 63 -5.53 -8.82 3.89
N PHE A 64 -5.16 -7.68 3.29
CA PHE A 64 -3.76 -7.28 3.20
C PHE A 64 -3.29 -6.72 4.56
N THR A 65 -2.02 -6.96 4.85
CA THR A 65 -1.33 -6.49 6.05
C THR A 65 -0.02 -5.83 5.67
N TRP A 66 0.48 -4.94 6.52
CA TRP A 66 1.81 -4.36 6.36
C TRP A 66 2.89 -5.39 6.71
N GLU A 67 3.86 -5.59 5.82
CA GLU A 67 5.08 -6.33 6.12
C GLU A 67 5.98 -5.47 7.02
N ALA A 68 6.28 -5.98 8.21
CA ALA A 68 7.33 -5.43 9.05
C ALA A 68 8.62 -6.23 8.86
N VAL A 69 9.75 -5.52 8.79
CA VAL A 69 11.09 -6.13 8.74
C VAL A 69 11.94 -5.49 9.83
N GLY A 70 12.76 -6.29 10.52
CA GLY A 70 13.77 -5.75 11.44
C GLY A 70 13.28 -5.48 12.87
N GLY A 71 12.19 -6.10 13.32
CA GLY A 71 11.71 -5.98 14.72
C GLY A 71 10.78 -4.81 14.99
N GLU A 72 10.52 -3.96 13.99
CA GLU A 72 9.42 -3.00 14.04
C GLU A 72 8.08 -3.76 14.06
N THR A 73 7.11 -3.22 14.81
CA THR A 73 5.76 -3.78 14.81
C THR A 73 4.91 -2.97 13.86
N ALA A 74 4.62 -3.53 12.69
CA ALA A 74 3.63 -2.97 11.80
C ALA A 74 2.28 -2.81 12.53
N PRO A 75 1.49 -1.78 12.19
CA PRO A 75 0.15 -1.61 12.73
C PRO A 75 -0.69 -2.86 12.48
N ARG A 76 -1.23 -3.44 13.56
CA ARG A 76 -2.13 -4.60 13.48
C ARG A 76 -3.52 -4.19 13.04
N GLU A 77 -3.95 -3.02 13.49
CA GLU A 77 -5.22 -2.40 13.12
C GLU A 77 -4.96 -1.30 12.11
N VAL A 78 -5.81 -1.26 11.09
CA VAL A 78 -5.73 -0.24 10.05
C VAL A 78 -7.02 0.56 10.08
N PRO A 79 -6.96 1.89 10.25
CA PRO A 79 -8.15 2.73 10.22
C PRO A 79 -8.94 2.55 8.92
N ALA A 80 -10.28 2.57 9.01
CA ALA A 80 -11.16 2.45 7.85
C ALA A 80 -10.87 3.49 6.75
N ALA A 81 -10.37 4.67 7.13
CA ALA A 81 -9.95 5.73 6.22
C ALA A 81 -8.84 5.31 5.24
N LEU A 82 -7.98 4.36 5.63
CA LEU A 82 -6.97 3.79 4.74
C LEU A 82 -7.54 2.71 3.81
N GLY A 83 -8.80 2.32 3.93
CA GLY A 83 -9.41 1.24 3.14
C GLY A 83 -9.80 1.58 1.69
N ARG A 84 -9.06 2.48 1.04
CA ARG A 84 -9.38 3.01 -0.29
C ARG A 84 -8.65 2.26 -1.40
N TRP A 85 -9.38 1.54 -2.23
CA TRP A 85 -8.84 0.80 -3.37
C TRP A 85 -9.24 1.45 -4.69
N VAL A 86 -8.31 1.52 -5.65
CA VAL A 86 -8.61 1.97 -7.03
C VAL A 86 -9.60 1.01 -7.69
N LYS A 87 -9.40 -0.27 -7.45
CA LYS A 87 -10.29 -1.37 -7.82
C LYS A 87 -10.25 -2.40 -6.71
N GLU A 88 -11.41 -2.98 -6.40
CA GLU A 88 -11.51 -4.03 -5.39
C GLU A 88 -10.53 -5.19 -5.70
N PRO A 89 -9.72 -5.64 -4.72
CA PRO A 89 -8.77 -6.73 -4.90
C PRO A 89 -9.40 -8.02 -5.39
N VAL A 90 -8.59 -8.87 -6.01
CA VAL A 90 -9.07 -10.19 -6.44
C VAL A 90 -9.40 -11.02 -5.20
N ARG A 91 -10.64 -11.51 -5.12
CA ARG A 91 -11.10 -12.43 -4.08
C ARG A 91 -10.31 -13.74 -4.18
N SER A 92 -9.38 -13.96 -3.26
CA SER A 92 -8.55 -15.15 -3.21
C SER A 92 -8.00 -15.39 -1.80
N CYS A 93 -7.77 -16.65 -1.46
CA CYS A 93 -7.09 -17.10 -0.25
C CYS A 93 -5.87 -18.00 -0.54
N LEU A 94 -5.58 -18.26 -1.83
CA LEU A 94 -4.59 -19.25 -2.24
C LEU A 94 -3.31 -18.63 -2.77
N ILE A 95 -3.38 -17.39 -3.28
CA ILE A 95 -2.28 -16.73 -3.97
C ILE A 95 -1.90 -15.47 -3.20
N ALA A 96 -0.59 -15.33 -2.92
CA ALA A 96 -0.07 -14.11 -2.34
C ALA A 96 -0.20 -12.94 -3.32
N ARG A 97 -0.64 -11.79 -2.82
CA ARG A 97 -0.81 -10.55 -3.59
C ARG A 97 -0.14 -9.39 -2.89
N CYS A 98 0.40 -8.46 -3.65
CA CYS A 98 1.06 -7.27 -3.14
C CYS A 98 0.29 -6.05 -3.64
N ALA A 99 0.36 -4.92 -2.93
CA ALA A 99 -0.30 -3.70 -3.37
C ALA A 99 0.66 -2.51 -3.31
N GLY A 100 0.42 -1.54 -4.19
CA GLY A 100 1.10 -0.25 -4.21
C GLY A 100 0.13 0.91 -4.02
N LEU A 101 0.68 2.05 -3.62
CA LEU A 101 -0.01 3.33 -3.65
C LEU A 101 -0.07 3.84 -5.09
N HIS A 102 -1.27 3.88 -5.66
CA HIS A 102 -1.52 4.45 -6.97
C HIS A 102 -1.87 5.93 -6.84
N LEU A 103 -1.22 6.78 -7.64
CA LEU A 103 -1.52 8.21 -7.79
C LEU A 103 -2.19 8.45 -9.14
N ALA A 104 -3.32 9.16 -9.15
CA ALA A 104 -4.06 9.48 -10.37
C ALA A 104 -3.46 10.68 -11.13
N ALA A 105 -3.67 10.73 -12.45
CA ALA A 105 -3.14 11.78 -13.33
C ALA A 105 -3.84 13.15 -13.11
N THR A 106 -5.14 13.15 -12.80
CA THR A 106 -5.94 14.38 -12.59
C THR A 106 -7.14 14.12 -11.66
N PRO A 107 -7.65 15.13 -10.92
CA PRO A 107 -8.66 14.94 -9.87
C PRO A 107 -10.12 14.98 -10.35
N GLU A 108 -10.38 15.14 -11.65
CA GLU A 108 -11.68 15.59 -12.20
C GLU A 108 -12.89 14.72 -11.81
N SER A 109 -12.70 13.45 -11.43
CA SER A 109 -13.81 12.60 -10.94
C SER A 109 -13.41 11.46 -10.01
N SER A 110 -12.13 11.37 -9.63
CA SER A 110 -11.60 10.23 -8.90
C SER A 110 -10.69 10.65 -7.76
N PRO A 111 -10.59 9.82 -6.71
CA PRO A 111 -9.57 9.96 -5.68
C PRO A 111 -8.20 10.27 -6.29
N SER A 112 -7.46 11.24 -5.74
CA SER A 112 -6.07 11.47 -6.15
C SER A 112 -5.17 10.26 -5.87
N TRP A 113 -5.60 9.34 -4.99
CA TRP A 113 -4.86 8.14 -4.60
C TRP A 113 -5.77 6.94 -4.30
N GLY A 114 -5.19 5.74 -4.33
CA GLY A 114 -5.81 4.51 -3.82
C GLY A 114 -4.84 3.32 -3.86
N TRP A 115 -5.16 2.23 -3.17
CA TRP A 115 -4.40 0.98 -3.27
C TRP A 115 -4.68 0.26 -4.59
N LYS A 116 -3.64 -0.31 -5.18
CA LYS A 116 -3.72 -1.11 -6.40
C LYS A 116 -2.93 -2.42 -6.22
N GLU A 117 -3.62 -3.54 -6.39
CA GLU A 117 -3.05 -4.90 -6.47
C GLU A 117 -2.24 -5.07 -7.77
#